data_AF-A0AB34DCF6-F1
#
_entry.id   AF-A0AB34DCF6-F1
#
_cell.length_a   1.000
_cell.length_b   1.000
_cell.length_c   1.000
_cell.angle_alpha   90.00
_cell.angle_beta   90.00
_cell.angle_gamma   90.00
#
_symmetry.space_group_name_H-M   'P 1'
#
loop_
_entity.id
_entity.type
_entity.pdbx_description
1 polymer ?
#
loop_
_entity_poly.entity_id
_entity_poly.type
_entity_poly.pdbx_seq_one_letter_code
_entity_poly.pdbx_strand_id
1 'polypeptide(L)' 'MVDRKVILTAYKKGPEAVISLFEETFSKSERRIEELENRSKKNSKNSHKPPSTDGLCKPVTKSLRKP' A
#
# COMPACT_ATOMS: atom_id res chain seq x y z
N MET A 1 4.46 13.35 -14.53
CA MET A 1 3.49 13.24 -15.65
C MET A 1 4.30 12.90 -16.90
N VAL A 2 3.79 12.05 -17.80
CA VAL A 2 4.51 11.75 -19.05
C VAL A 2 4.35 12.95 -19.99
N ASP A 3 5.46 13.50 -20.47
CA ASP A 3 5.43 14.65 -21.38
C ASP A 3 5.02 14.24 -22.79
N ARG A 4 4.28 15.11 -23.48
CA ARG A 4 3.88 14.88 -24.89
C ARG A 4 5.06 14.60 -25.81
N LYS A 5 6.23 15.21 -25.55
CA LYS A 5 7.46 14.97 -26.31
C LYS A 5 7.92 13.50 -26.21
N VAL A 6 7.78 12.89 -25.03
CA VAL A 6 8.16 11.49 -24.79
C VAL A 6 7.24 10.55 -25.57
N ILE A 7 5.93 10.83 -25.53
CA ILE A 7 4.92 10.06 -26.27
C ILE A 7 5.18 10.14 -27.78
N LEU A 8 5.43 11.34 -28.32
CA LEU A 8 5.75 11.53 -29.73
C LEU A 8 7.05 10.82 -30.13
N THR A 9 8.02 10.75 -29.23
CA THR A 9 9.28 10.05 -29.48
C THR A 9 9.07 8.53 -29.53
N ALA A 10 8.28 7.98 -28.60
CA ALA A 10 7.91 6.56 -28.61
C ALA A 10 7.11 6.22 -29.87
N TYR A 11 6.15 7.05 -30.25
CA TYR A 11 5.34 6.85 -31.46
C TYR A 11 6.20 6.81 -32.73
N LYS A 12 7.21 7.69 -32.85
CA LYS A 12 8.16 7.68 -33.97
C LYS A 12 9.06 6.43 -34.00
N LYS A 13 9.32 5.81 -32.85
CA LYS A 13 10.12 4.58 -32.73
C LYS A 13 9.33 3.32 -33.09
N GLY A 14 8.00 3.40 -33.09
CA GLY A 14 7.10 2.31 -33.48
C GLY A 14 6.21 1.81 -32.35
N PRO A 15 5.31 0.86 -32.66
CA PRO A 15 4.25 0.42 -31.75
C PRO A 15 4.80 -0.22 -30.46
N GLU A 16 5.85 -1.04 -30.54
CA GLU A 16 6.46 -1.70 -29.38
C GLU A 16 6.94 -0.70 -28.33
N ALA A 17 7.59 0.39 -28.77
CA ALA A 17 8.08 1.43 -27.87
C ALA A 17 6.94 2.18 -27.16
N VAL A 18 5.78 2.28 -27.80
CA VAL A 18 4.58 2.88 -27.20
C VAL A 18 3.98 1.94 -26.15
N ILE A 19 3.91 0.64 -26.46
CA ILE A 19 3.42 -0.38 -25.53
C ILE A 19 4.28 -0.40 -24.26
N SER A 20 5.61 -0.50 -24.40
CA SER A 20 6.52 -0.49 -23.24
C SER A 20 6.40 0.79 -22.41
N LEU A 21 6.28 1.96 -23.07
CA LEU A 21 6.06 3.23 -22.36
C LEU A 21 4.77 3.17 -21.53
N PHE A 22 3.69 2.61 -22.06
CA PHE A 22 2.44 2.47 -21.31
C PHE A 22 2.59 1.49 -20.15
N GLU A 23 3.12 0.29 -20.39
CA GLU A 23 3.33 -0.73 -19.35
C GLU A 23 4.12 -0.18 -18.15
N GLU A 24 5.22 0.53 -18.42
CA GLU A 24 6.02 1.17 -17.37
C GLU A 24 5.22 2.22 -16.59
N THR A 25 4.44 3.03 -17.29
CA THR A 25 3.66 4.12 -16.66
C THR A 25 2.51 3.61 -15.81
N PHE A 26 1.82 2.55 -16.26
CA PHE A 26 0.77 1.89 -15.49
C PHE A 26 1.35 1.17 -14.29
N SER A 27 2.41 0.37 -14.47
CA SER A 27 3.09 -0.34 -13.37
C SER A 27 3.54 0.61 -12.25
N LYS A 28 4.11 1.77 -12.61
CA LYS A 28 4.54 2.78 -11.63
C LYS A 28 3.36 3.43 -10.92
N SER A 29 2.25 3.62 -11.62
CA SER A 29 1.04 4.23 -11.04
C SER A 29 0.35 3.26 -10.10
N GLU A 30 0.20 1.99 -10.50
CA GLU A 30 -0.36 0.92 -9.68
C GLU A 30 0.40 0.76 -8.36
N ARG A 31 1.74 0.67 -8.40
CA ARG A 31 2.56 0.58 -7.18
C ARG A 31 2.31 1.76 -6.23
N ARG A 32 2.25 2.98 -6.76
CA ARG A 32 2.00 4.18 -5.94
C ARG A 32 0.58 4.17 -5.35
N ILE A 33 -0.41 3.71 -6.10
CA ILE A 33 -1.78 3.55 -5.62
C ILE A 33 -1.80 2.53 -4.48
N GLU A 34 -1.20 1.35 -4.68
CA GLU A 34 -1.13 0.29 -3.69
C GLU A 34 -0.42 0.76 -2.40
N GLU A 35 0.70 1.47 -2.51
CA GLU A 35 1.40 2.07 -1.37
C GLU A 35 0.51 3.06 -0.60
N LEU A 36 -0.20 3.93 -1.32
CA LEU A 36 -1.11 4.91 -0.72
C LEU A 36 -2.32 4.25 -0.06
N GLU A 37 -2.90 3.23 -0.69
CA GLU A 37 -3.99 2.43 -0.12
C GLU A 37 -3.53 1.72 1.16
N ASN A 38 -2.34 1.10 1.14
CA ASN A 38 -1.75 0.44 2.30
C ASN A 38 -1.46 1.42 3.43
N ARG A 39 -0.97 2.63 3.11
CA ARG A 39 -0.78 3.69 4.10
C ARG A 39 -2.12 4.16 4.69
N SER A 40 -3.16 4.29 3.86
CA SER A 40 -4.50 4.68 4.31
C SER A 40 -5.12 3.64 5.24
N LYS A 41 -4.98 2.34 4.92
CA LYS A 41 -5.40 1.23 5.80
C LYS A 41 -4.68 1.25 7.15
N LYS A 42 -3.46 1.77 7.20
CA LYS A 42 -2.63 1.94 8.42
C LYS A 42 -2.80 3.31 9.08
N ASN A 43 -3.96 3.96 8.95
CA ASN A 43 -4.17 5.25 9.60
C ASN A 43 -4.34 5.11 11.14
N SER A 44 -4.01 6.19 11.86
CA SER A 44 -4.06 6.23 13.34
C SER A 44 -5.46 6.06 13.92
N LYS A 45 -6.51 6.23 13.11
CA LYS A 45 -7.89 5.92 13.48
C LYS A 45 -8.11 4.42 13.74
N ASN A 46 -7.28 3.54 13.17
CA ASN A 46 -7.28 2.10 13.45
C ASN A 46 -6.20 1.66 14.45
N SER A 47 -5.27 2.54 14.85
CA SER A 47 -4.20 2.21 15.80
C SER A 47 -4.61 2.35 17.28
N HIS A 48 -5.74 3.02 17.54
CA HIS A 48 -6.23 3.29 18.90
C HIS A 48 -7.16 2.22 19.47
N LYS A 49 -7.58 1.25 18.65
CA LYS A 49 -8.35 0.10 19.13
C LYS A 49 -7.41 -1.10 19.16
N PRO A 50 -6.96 -1.57 20.34
CA PRO A 50 -6.39 -2.91 20.40
C PRO A 50 -7.43 -3.88 19.82
N PRO A 51 -7.03 -5.00 19.19
CA PRO A 51 -7.99 -6.05 18.87
C PRO A 51 -8.82 -6.31 20.13
N SER A 52 -10.15 -6.27 20.00
CA SER A 52 -11.11 -6.41 21.11
C SER A 52 -11.11 -7.84 21.68
N THR A 53 -9.92 -8.31 22.06
CA THR A 53 -9.60 -9.67 22.49
C THR A 53 -8.86 -9.65 23.82
N ASP A 54 -8.25 -8.53 24.21
CA ASP A 54 -7.46 -8.49 25.45
C ASP A 54 -8.30 -8.18 26.72
N GLY A 55 -9.40 -7.43 26.60
CA GLY A 55 -9.99 -6.78 27.78
C GLY A 55 -11.04 -7.57 28.56
N LEU A 56 -11.76 -8.53 27.97
CA LEU A 56 -13.02 -9.01 28.56
C LEU A 56 -13.09 -10.51 28.89
N CYS A 57 -12.25 -11.34 28.26
CA CYS A 57 -12.32 -12.81 28.42
C CYS A 57 -11.03 -13.44 28.96
N LYS A 58 -10.05 -12.65 29.41
CA LYS A 58 -8.85 -13.24 30.02
C LYS A 58 -9.18 -13.76 31.43
N PRO A 59 -8.92 -15.04 31.74
CA PRO A 59 -9.10 -15.55 33.09
C PRO A 59 -8.17 -14.82 34.06
N VAL A 60 -8.66 -14.47 35.24
CA VAL A 60 -7.88 -13.80 36.29
C VAL A 60 -6.66 -14.66 36.63
N THR A 61 -5.45 -14.12 36.46
CA THR A 61 -4.21 -14.83 36.75
C THR A 61 -4.02 -14.92 38.27
N LYS A 62 -3.87 -16.14 38.80
CA LYS A 62 -3.50 -16.35 40.21
C LYS A 62 -2.01 -16.09 40.39
N SER A 63 -1.65 -15.24 41.36
CA SER A 63 -0.26 -14.96 41.71
C SER A 63 0.46 -16.23 42.19
N LEU A 64 1.63 -16.53 41.62
CA LEU A 64 2.50 -17.64 42.05
C LEU A 64 3.53 -17.22 43.12
N ARG A 65 3.43 -15.99 43.65
CA ARG A 65 4.28 -15.59 44.78
C ARG A 65 3.94 -16.43 46.00
N LYS A 66 4.96 -17.06 46.59
CA LYS A 66 4.86 -17.67 47.91
C LYS A 66 4.74 -16.55 48.96
N PRO A 67 3.99 -16.77 50.05
CA PRO A 67 3.92 -15.83 51.16
C PRO A 67 5.31 -15.57 51.76
#